data_AF-A0A527ZW33-F1
#
_entry.id   AF-A0A527ZW33-F1
#
_cell.length_a   1.000
_cell.length_b   1.000
_cell.length_c   1.000
_cell.angle_alpha   90.00
_cell.angle_beta   90.00
_cell.angle_gamma   90.00
#
_symmetry.space_group_name_H-M   'P 1'
#
loop_
_entity.id
_entity.type
_entity.pdbx_description
1 polymer ?
#
loop_
_entity_poly.entity_id
_entity_poly.type
_entity_poly.pdbx_seq_one_letter_code
_entity_poly.pdbx_strand_id
1 'polypeptide(L)'
;MSNADTGMRVAGAWLAIASVLLGLVLIGHGPIHPDLAHQMQVIANGVTLWVVVHWAAAAALSLFVVASLIVLTAGSRLTERWWTLSAWAVVPVGAIWTMTTAVAEAT
;
A
#
# COMPACT_ATOMS: atom_id res chain seq x y z
N MET A 1 -6.90 -10.90 27.16
CA MET A 1 -6.99 -10.53 25.73
C MET A 1 -6.71 -11.77 24.92
N SER A 2 -7.53 -12.06 23.91
CA SER A 2 -7.29 -13.19 23.01
C SER A 2 -6.15 -12.87 22.03
N ASN A 3 -5.51 -13.90 21.46
CA ASN A 3 -4.53 -13.70 20.39
C ASN A 3 -5.13 -12.97 19.18
N ALA A 4 -6.44 -13.14 18.94
CA ALA A 4 -7.18 -12.42 17.92
C ALA A 4 -7.26 -10.92 18.20
N ASP A 5 -7.55 -10.51 19.45
CA ASP A 5 -7.60 -9.09 19.84
C ASP A 5 -6.25 -8.40 19.66
N THR A 6 -5.16 -9.08 20.04
CA THR A 6 -3.80 -8.57 19.88
C THR A 6 -3.43 -8.46 18.41
N GLY A 7 -3.70 -9.50 17.61
CA GLY A 7 -3.47 -9.48 16.17
C GLY A 7 -4.21 -8.35 15.46
N MET A 8 -5.46 -8.10 15.86
CA MET A 8 -6.26 -7.01 15.29
C MET A 8 -5.74 -5.62 15.63
N ARG A 9 -5.21 -5.41 16.84
CA ARG A 9 -4.58 -4.13 17.21
C ARG A 9 -3.33 -3.87 16.39
N VAL A 10 -2.48 -4.89 16.22
CA VAL A 10 -1.26 -4.78 15.41
C VAL A 10 -1.59 -4.53 13.94
N ALA A 11 -2.54 -5.28 13.38
CA ALA A 11 -3.00 -5.06 12.01
C ALA A 11 -3.57 -3.64 11.81
N GLY A 12 -4.39 -3.16 12.75
CA GLY A 12 -4.94 -1.80 12.72
C GLY A 12 -3.86 -0.72 12.77
N ALA A 13 -2.83 -0.90 13.61
CA ALA A 13 -1.70 0.04 13.68
C ALA A 13 -0.93 0.10 12.35
N TRP A 14 -0.64 -1.06 11.75
CA TRP A 14 0.01 -1.10 10.44
C TRP A 14 -0.84 -0.49 9.33
N LEU A 15 -2.14 -0.76 9.34
CA LEU A 15 -3.07 -0.19 8.37
C LEU A 15 -3.14 1.34 8.48
N ALA A 16 -3.14 1.88 9.70
CA ALA A 16 -3.13 3.31 9.93
C ALA A 16 -1.84 3.97 9.40
N ILE A 17 -0.68 3.38 9.70
CA ILE A 17 0.61 3.86 9.19
C ILE A 17 0.64 3.79 7.65
N ALA A 18 0.22 2.66 7.08
CA ALA A 18 0.14 2.47 5.63
C ALA A 18 -0.74 3.52 4.95
N SER A 19 -1.89 3.83 5.55
CA SER A 19 -2.84 4.83 5.04
C SER A 19 -2.28 6.24 5.06
N VAL A 20 -1.59 6.63 6.15
CA VAL A 20 -0.92 7.94 6.24
C VAL A 20 0.18 8.06 5.21
N LEU A 21 1.04 7.04 5.09
CA LEU A 21 2.11 7.02 4.10
C LEU A 21 1.58 7.10 2.68
N LEU A 22 0.54 6.31 2.35
CA LEU A 22 -0.08 6.35 1.03
C LEU A 22 -0.71 7.72 0.74
N GLY A 23 -1.35 8.35 1.72
CA GLY A 23 -1.88 9.71 1.57
C GLY A 23 -0.78 10.73 1.22
N LEU A 24 0.36 10.67 1.91
CA LEU A 24 1.52 11.53 1.63
C LEU A 24 2.11 11.26 0.24
N VAL A 25 2.18 9.99 -0.16
CA VAL A 25 2.61 9.58 -1.51
C VAL A 25 1.69 10.16 -2.58
N LEU A 26 0.37 10.09 -2.39
CA LEU A 26 -0.59 10.63 -3.35
C LEU A 26 -0.50 12.15 -3.49
N ILE A 27 -0.26 12.86 -2.39
CA ILE A 27 0.01 14.31 -2.41
C ILE A 27 1.30 14.60 -3.18
N GLY A 28 2.38 13.84 -2.91
CA GLY A 28 3.67 14.02 -3.56
C GLY A 28 3.67 13.64 -5.05
N HIS A 29 2.89 12.63 -5.44
CA HIS A 29 2.71 12.21 -6.82
C HIS A 29 1.89 13.24 -7.62
N GLY A 30 0.85 13.81 -7.00
CA GLY A 30 -0.08 14.71 -7.67
C GLY A 30 -0.87 14.02 -8.79
N PRO A 31 -1.73 14.77 -9.50
CA PRO A 31 -2.50 14.23 -10.62
C PRO A 31 -1.58 13.83 -11.78
N ILE A 32 -1.93 12.75 -12.47
CA ILE A 32 -1.24 12.33 -13.69
C ILE A 32 -1.55 13.35 -14.79
N HIS A 33 -0.51 13.95 -15.37
CA HIS A 33 -0.68 14.87 -16.49
C HIS A 33 -1.16 14.10 -17.74
N PRO A 34 -2.14 14.64 -18.51
CA PRO A 34 -2.67 13.94 -19.68
C PRO A 34 -1.65 13.77 -20.81
N ASP A 35 -0.67 14.67 -20.90
CA ASP A 35 0.51 14.51 -21.75
C ASP A 35 1.61 13.75 -21.00
N LEU A 36 1.84 12.50 -21.41
CA LEU A 36 2.85 11.61 -20.87
C LEU A 36 4.29 12.10 -21.11
N ALA A 37 4.56 12.78 -22.23
CA ALA A 37 5.89 13.30 -22.51
C ALA A 37 6.25 14.42 -21.52
N HIS A 38 5.28 15.29 -21.24
CA HIS A 38 5.42 16.31 -20.21
C HIS A 38 5.57 15.69 -18.81
N GLN A 39 4.77 14.68 -18.47
CA GLN A 39 4.89 13.96 -17.19
C GLN A 39 6.29 13.38 -17.00
N MET A 40 6.84 12.72 -18.03
CA MET A 40 8.19 12.15 -17.99
C MET A 40 9.27 13.22 -17.80
N GLN A 41 9.12 14.40 -18.41
CA GLN A 41 10.03 15.52 -18.18
C GLN A 41 9.96 16.03 -16.73
N VAL A 42 8.76 16.15 -16.15
CA VAL A 42 8.60 16.53 -14.74
C VAL A 42 9.28 15.52 -13.82
N ILE A 43 9.18 14.23 -14.12
CA ILE A 43 9.86 13.17 -13.38
C ILE A 43 11.38 13.28 -13.52
N ALA A 44 11.88 13.41 -14.74
CA ALA A 44 13.31 13.52 -15.04
C ALA A 44 13.95 14.77 -14.41
N ASN A 45 13.22 15.88 -14.28
CA ASN A 45 13.72 17.09 -13.64
C ASN A 45 13.71 17.01 -12.10
N GLY A 46 13.00 16.03 -11.53
CA GLY A 46 12.78 15.89 -10.09
C GLY A 46 13.16 14.51 -9.54
N VAL A 47 14.16 13.83 -10.13
CA VAL A 47 14.48 12.41 -9.86
C VAL A 47 14.51 12.07 -8.37
N THR A 48 15.19 12.88 -7.54
CA THR A 48 15.29 12.61 -6.10
C THR A 48 13.93 12.57 -5.40
N LEU A 49 13.03 13.52 -5.72
CA LEU A 49 11.68 13.53 -5.16
C LEU A 49 10.91 12.27 -5.59
N TRP A 50 10.97 11.94 -6.88
CA TRP A 50 10.24 10.81 -7.43
C TRP A 50 10.74 9.46 -6.91
N VAL A 51 12.05 9.30 -6.72
CA VAL A 51 12.64 8.13 -6.04
C VAL A 51 12.09 8.00 -4.63
N VAL A 52 12.07 9.09 -3.85
CA VAL A 52 11.53 9.07 -2.48
C VAL A 52 10.03 8.72 -2.46
N VAL A 53 9.23 9.32 -3.36
CA VAL A 53 7.79 9.05 -3.47
C VAL A 53 7.53 7.58 -3.83
N HIS A 54 8.29 7.01 -4.77
CA HIS A 54 8.14 5.60 -5.17
C HIS A 54 8.53 4.63 -4.06
N TRP A 55 9.65 4.84 -3.36
CA TRP A 55 10.04 4.00 -2.23
C TRP A 55 9.05 4.10 -1.06
N ALA A 56 8.52 5.29 -0.79
CA ALA A 56 7.46 5.48 0.21
C ALA A 56 6.17 4.75 -0.20
N ALA A 57 5.82 4.75 -1.49
CA ALA A 57 4.68 4.00 -2.01
C ALA A 57 4.87 2.49 -1.81
N ALA A 58 6.04 1.96 -2.18
CA ALA A 58 6.37 0.55 -2.02
C ALA A 58 6.32 0.13 -0.54
N ALA A 59 6.84 0.96 0.37
CA ALA A 59 6.75 0.71 1.81
C ALA A 59 5.30 0.71 2.32
N ALA A 60 4.47 1.68 1.90
CA ALA A 60 3.06 1.73 2.26
C ALA A 60 2.30 0.49 1.79
N LEU A 61 2.51 0.08 0.54
CA LEU A 61 1.89 -1.13 -0.03
C LEU A 61 2.35 -2.40 0.69
N SER A 62 3.63 -2.53 1.03
CA SER A 62 4.13 -3.63 1.86
C SER A 62 3.42 -3.71 3.22
N LEU A 63 3.18 -2.56 3.86
CA LEU A 63 2.44 -2.52 5.12
C LEU A 63 0.97 -2.92 4.95
N PHE A 64 0.32 -2.56 3.84
CA PHE A 64 -1.02 -3.05 3.51
C PHE A 64 -1.06 -4.57 3.35
N VAL A 65 -0.04 -5.17 2.68
CA VAL A 65 0.09 -6.63 2.58
C VAL A 65 0.19 -7.26 3.96
N VAL A 66 1.12 -6.78 4.79
CA VAL A 66 1.35 -7.32 6.14
C VAL A 66 0.11 -7.19 7.01
N ALA A 67 -0.50 -6.00 7.06
CA ALA A 67 -1.73 -5.77 7.84
C ALA A 67 -2.85 -6.74 7.42
N SER A 68 -3.04 -6.92 6.11
CA SER A 68 -4.09 -7.80 5.58
C SER A 68 -3.84 -9.27 5.88
N LEU A 69 -2.60 -9.73 5.77
CA LEU A 69 -2.23 -11.10 6.14
C LEU A 69 -2.43 -11.35 7.64
N ILE A 70 -2.13 -10.38 8.50
CA ILE A 70 -2.42 -10.48 9.93
C ILE A 70 -3.93 -10.61 10.16
N VAL A 71 -4.76 -9.78 9.50
CA VAL A 71 -6.23 -9.90 9.64
C VAL A 71 -6.74 -11.26 9.18
N LEU A 72 -6.24 -11.79 8.05
CA LEU A 72 -6.60 -13.11 7.52
C LEU A 72 -6.22 -14.26 8.45
N THR A 73 -5.10 -14.15 9.16
CA THR A 73 -4.55 -15.24 9.97
C THR A 73 -4.89 -15.16 11.45
N ALA A 74 -5.31 -14.00 11.95
CA ALA A 74 -5.61 -13.78 13.37
C ALA A 74 -6.93 -14.44 13.85
N GLY A 75 -7.70 -15.06 12.96
CA GLY A 75 -9.02 -15.63 13.31
C GLY A 75 -10.03 -14.55 13.72
N SER A 76 -9.97 -13.40 13.05
CA SER A 76 -10.79 -12.23 13.36
C SER A 76 -12.24 -12.41 12.94
N ARG A 77 -13.16 -11.77 13.67
CA ARG A 77 -14.56 -11.59 13.23
C ARG A 77 -14.66 -10.88 11.87
N LEU A 78 -13.67 -10.06 11.53
CA LEU A 78 -13.59 -9.36 10.25
C LEU A 78 -13.32 -10.30 9.07
N THR A 79 -13.10 -11.59 9.29
CA THR A 79 -12.87 -12.58 8.23
C THR A 79 -13.84 -13.77 8.32
N GLU A 80 -14.82 -13.73 9.23
CA GLU A 80 -15.81 -14.81 9.41
C GLU A 80 -16.72 -14.96 8.20
N ARG A 81 -17.06 -13.86 7.51
CA ARG A 81 -17.87 -13.92 6.30
C ARG A 81 -16.98 -14.07 5.08
N TRP A 82 -17.37 -14.96 4.16
CA TRP A 82 -16.60 -15.23 2.94
C TRP A 82 -16.28 -13.97 2.11
N TRP A 83 -17.22 -13.00 2.04
CA TRP A 83 -17.02 -11.75 1.30
C TRP A 83 -16.04 -10.80 1.99
N THR A 84 -15.95 -10.83 3.32
CA THR A 84 -14.93 -10.06 4.04
C THR A 84 -13.54 -10.66 3.82
N LEU A 85 -13.45 -11.99 3.76
CA LEU A 85 -12.21 -12.70 3.49
C LEU A 85 -11.67 -12.38 2.09
N SER A 86 -12.53 -12.33 1.07
CA SER A 86 -12.11 -11.94 -0.28
C SER A 86 -11.64 -10.49 -0.35
N ALA A 87 -12.30 -9.56 0.36
CA ALA A 87 -11.84 -8.17 0.44
C ALA A 87 -10.43 -8.08 1.04
N TRP A 88 -10.18 -8.79 2.14
CA TRP A 88 -8.85 -8.84 2.76
C TRP A 88 -7.80 -9.59 1.95
N ALA A 89 -8.19 -10.52 1.07
CA ALA A 89 -7.28 -11.19 0.15
C ALA A 89 -6.93 -10.32 -1.07
N VAL A 90 -7.84 -9.46 -1.51
CA VAL A 90 -7.60 -8.55 -2.64
C VAL A 90 -6.57 -7.48 -2.28
N VAL A 91 -6.56 -6.96 -1.05
CA VAL A 91 -5.60 -5.94 -0.60
C VAL A 91 -4.13 -6.38 -0.78
N PRO A 92 -3.67 -7.54 -0.27
CA PRO A 92 -2.30 -7.98 -0.45
C PRO A 92 -1.98 -8.30 -1.92
N VAL A 93 -2.93 -8.86 -2.68
CA VAL A 93 -2.73 -9.12 -4.12
C VAL A 93 -2.52 -7.82 -4.89
N GLY A 94 -3.39 -6.83 -4.68
CA GLY A 94 -3.28 -5.52 -5.31
C GLY A 94 -2.00 -4.80 -4.91
N ALA A 95 -1.65 -4.85 -3.62
CA ALA A 95 -0.42 -4.23 -3.14
C ALA A 95 0.84 -4.89 -3.71
N ILE A 96 0.90 -6.23 -3.78
CA ILE A 96 2.01 -6.94 -4.42
C ILE A 96 2.10 -6.57 -5.89
N TRP A 97 0.98 -6.61 -6.62
CA TRP A 97 0.92 -6.25 -8.03
C TRP A 97 1.48 -4.84 -8.27
N THR A 98 0.97 -3.84 -7.56
CA THR A 98 1.41 -2.45 -7.70
C THR A 98 2.88 -2.24 -7.28
N MET A 99 3.37 -2.96 -6.26
CA MET A 99 4.79 -2.88 -5.90
C MET A 99 5.69 -3.44 -7.00
N THR A 100 5.32 -4.56 -7.61
CA THR A 100 6.13 -5.16 -8.68
C THR A 100 6.22 -4.29 -9.92
N THR A 101 5.16 -3.57 -10.26
CA THR A 101 5.18 -2.60 -11.38
C THR A 101 6.01 -1.37 -11.02
N ALA A 102 5.88 -0.83 -9.81
CA ALA A 102 6.65 0.34 -9.37
C ALA A 102 8.17 0.10 -9.33
N VAL A 103 8.62 -1.10 -8.93
CA VAL A 103 10.05 -1.44 -8.93
C VAL A 103 10.58 -1.60 -10.36
N ALA A 104 9.80 -2.19 -11.27
CA ALA A 104 10.20 -2.37 -12.66
C ALA A 104 10.31 -1.05 -13.44
N GLU A 105 9.54 -0.03 -13.05
CA GLU A 105 9.57 1.31 -13.67
C GLU A 105 10.72 2.20 -13.14
N ALA A 106 11.32 1.83 -11.99
CA ALA A 106 12.38 2.60 -11.34
C ALA A 106 13.81 2.18 -11.74
N THR A 107 13.96 1.16 -12.58
CA THR A 107 15.23 0.60 -13.09
C THR A 107 15.36 0.78 -14.59
#